data_AF-A0A6J2YC00-F1
#
_entry.id   AF-A0A6J2YC00-F1
#
_cell.length_a   1.000
_cell.length_b   1.000
_cell.length_c   1.000
_cell.angle_alpha   90.00
_cell.angle_beta   90.00
_cell.angle_gamma   90.00
#
_symmetry.space_group_name_H-M   'P 1'
#
loop_
_entity.id
_entity.type
_entity.pdbx_description
1 polymer ?
#
loop_
_entity_poly.entity_id
_entity_poly.type
_entity_poly.pdbx_seq_one_letter_code
_entity_poly.pdbx_strand_id
1 'polypeptide(L)'
;MVIAKEPIRCKLVVDDPTINQVSKFNSLGVNISGNRNLSDEARVQANKAARISGYLRDIIWRNKFMSTESKDSTNKTCVRPVLAYSRKTSAETSKTKTILRTTEMKVLSIRGVTLRDRMRNNDTREELGVQDIVRWEDQEGVIGNTMLKQWTTIE
;
A
#
# COMPACT_ATOMS: atom_id res chain seq x y z
N MET A 1 7.31 23.46 -0.69
CA MET A 1 5.83 23.30 -0.58
C MET A 1 5.39 23.95 0.72
N VAL A 2 4.32 24.75 0.72
CA VAL A 2 3.76 25.34 1.95
C VAL A 2 2.50 24.57 2.32
N ILE A 3 2.42 24.09 3.56
CA ILE A 3 1.24 23.39 4.09
C ILE A 3 0.51 24.38 5.00
N ALA A 4 -0.63 24.89 4.53
CA ALA A 4 -1.48 25.81 5.28
C ALA A 4 -2.95 25.53 4.97
N LYS A 5 -3.86 25.98 5.83
CA LYS A 5 -5.30 25.83 5.61
C LYS A 5 -5.74 26.47 4.29
N GLU A 6 -5.12 27.61 3.96
CA GLU A 6 -5.25 28.31 2.69
C GLU A 6 -3.90 28.31 1.97
N PRO A 7 -3.84 28.14 0.63
CA PRO A 7 -2.58 28.12 -0.09
C PRO A 7 -1.85 29.46 0.01
N ILE A 8 -0.74 29.50 0.74
CA ILE A 8 0.11 30.68 0.84
C ILE A 8 1.24 30.58 -0.19
N ARG A 9 1.39 31.60 -1.02
CA ARG A 9 2.55 31.78 -1.89
C ARG A 9 3.60 32.60 -1.16
N CYS A 10 4.80 32.07 -1.01
CA CYS A 10 5.94 32.83 -0.47
C CYS A 10 7.21 32.60 -1.29
N LYS A 11 8.08 33.62 -1.36
CA LYS A 11 9.39 33.48 -2.01
C LYS A 11 10.34 32.81 -1.03
N LEU A 12 10.82 31.63 -1.38
CA LEU A 12 11.81 30.88 -0.60
C LEU A 12 13.15 30.94 -1.35
N VAL A 13 14.24 31.28 -0.67
CA VAL A 13 15.59 31.34 -1.23
C VAL A 13 16.52 30.58 -0.29
N VAL A 14 17.35 29.70 -0.83
CA VAL A 14 18.40 28.96 -0.09
C VAL A 14 19.66 29.07 -0.92
N ASP A 15 20.74 29.63 -0.36
CA ASP A 15 22.06 29.78 -0.99
C ASP A 15 22.05 30.41 -2.39
N ASP A 16 21.14 31.38 -2.61
CA ASP A 16 20.85 32.16 -3.84
C ASP A 16 19.75 31.66 -4.81
N PRO A 17 19.55 30.37 -5.13
CA PRO A 17 18.42 29.98 -5.98
C PRO A 17 17.07 30.15 -5.26
N THR A 18 16.08 30.61 -6.02
CA THR A 18 14.69 30.66 -5.56
C THR A 18 14.07 29.27 -5.64
N ILE A 19 13.54 28.76 -4.54
CA ILE A 19 12.88 27.45 -4.47
C ILE A 19 11.48 27.56 -5.05
N ASN A 20 11.21 26.75 -6.07
CA ASN A 20 9.89 26.67 -6.70
C ASN A 20 8.84 26.11 -5.74
N GLN A 21 7.73 26.83 -5.60
CA GLN A 21 6.60 26.39 -4.81
C GLN A 21 5.62 25.56 -5.64
N VAL A 22 5.55 24.26 -5.35
CA VAL A 22 4.60 23.33 -5.97
C VAL A 22 3.44 22.99 -5.03
N SER A 23 2.27 22.72 -5.62
CA SER A 23 1.05 22.28 -4.89
C SER A 23 1.01 20.76 -4.65
N LYS A 24 1.74 20.01 -5.49
CA LYS A 24 1.97 18.57 -5.39
C LYS A 24 3.46 18.31 -5.56
N PHE A 25 4.04 17.51 -4.68
CA PHE A 25 5.43 17.13 -4.72
C PHE A 25 5.51 15.60 -4.65
N ASN A 26 6.20 14.99 -5.62
CA ASN A 26 6.44 13.56 -5.61
C ASN A 26 7.77 13.29 -4.91
N SER A 27 7.73 12.68 -3.74
CA SER A 27 8.91 12.22 -3.01
C SER A 27 8.86 10.71 -2.90
N LEU A 28 9.87 10.01 -3.41
CA LEU A 28 9.99 8.54 -3.32
C LEU A 28 8.74 7.78 -3.81
N GLY A 29 8.01 8.33 -4.78
CA GLY A 29 6.78 7.73 -5.32
C GLY A 29 5.50 8.03 -4.54
N VAL A 30 5.58 8.90 -3.52
CA VAL A 30 4.47 9.46 -2.74
C VAL A 30 4.16 10.87 -3.21
N ASN A 31 2.91 11.12 -3.55
CA ASN A 31 2.42 12.46 -3.86
C ASN A 31 2.02 13.17 -2.58
N ILE A 32 2.91 14.01 -2.08
CA ILE A 32 2.61 14.93 -1.00
C ILE A 32 1.86 16.11 -1.62
N SER A 33 0.70 16.44 -1.08
CA SER A 33 -0.07 17.58 -1.55
C SER A 33 -0.56 18.41 -0.37
N GLY A 34 -0.73 19.71 -0.58
CA GLY A 34 -1.34 20.61 0.41
C GLY A 34 -2.85 20.40 0.56
N ASN A 35 -3.47 19.49 -0.19
CA ASN A 35 -4.89 19.20 -0.08
C ASN A 35 -5.16 18.17 1.04
N ARG A 36 -6.37 18.19 1.62
CA ARG A 36 -6.77 17.26 2.68
C ARG A 36 -7.22 15.89 2.16
N ASN A 37 -6.93 15.53 0.90
CA ASN A 37 -7.39 14.26 0.34
C ASN A 37 -6.42 13.14 0.67
N LEU A 38 -6.50 12.70 1.92
CA LEU A 38 -5.69 11.62 2.50
C LEU A 38 -5.91 10.25 1.82
N SER A 39 -6.93 10.13 0.95
CA SER A 39 -7.25 8.88 0.25
C SER A 39 -6.62 8.75 -1.14
N ASP A 40 -6.06 9.82 -1.70
CA ASP A 40 -5.49 9.80 -3.05
C ASP A 40 -4.24 8.93 -3.13
N GLU A 41 -3.38 8.98 -2.12
CA GLU A 41 -2.21 8.13 -2.06
C GLU A 41 -2.59 6.65 -2.00
N ALA A 42 -3.53 6.29 -1.12
CA ALA A 42 -4.07 4.94 -1.04
C ALA A 42 -4.63 4.44 -2.37
N ARG A 43 -5.28 5.33 -3.12
CA ARG A 43 -5.79 5.01 -4.46
C ARG A 43 -4.66 4.82 -5.47
N VAL A 44 -3.62 5.65 -5.44
CA VAL A 44 -2.46 5.52 -6.34
C VAL A 44 -1.76 4.19 -6.12
N GLN A 45 -1.49 3.82 -4.86
CA GLN A 45 -0.81 2.56 -4.55
C GLN A 45 -1.71 1.35 -4.81
N ALA A 46 -3.01 1.44 -4.51
CA ALA A 46 -3.98 0.42 -4.89
C ALA A 46 -3.99 0.16 -6.41
N ASN A 47 -3.96 1.23 -7.21
CA ASN A 47 -3.90 1.10 -8.67
C ASN A 47 -2.59 0.48 -9.15
N LYS A 48 -1.45 0.80 -8.52
CA LYS A 48 -0.16 0.15 -8.81
C LYS A 48 -0.21 -1.35 -8.49
N ALA A 49 -0.71 -1.72 -7.31
CA ALA A 49 -0.89 -3.11 -6.90
C ALA A 49 -1.82 -3.88 -7.85
N ALA A 50 -2.95 -3.29 -8.23
CA ALA A 50 -3.88 -3.87 -9.20
C ALA A 50 -3.24 -4.07 -10.58
N ARG A 51 -2.41 -3.13 -11.04
CA ARG A 51 -1.66 -3.27 -12.30
C ARG A 51 -0.64 -4.40 -12.25
N ILE A 52 0.14 -4.50 -11.17
CA ILE A 52 1.10 -5.61 -10.98
C ILE A 52 0.34 -6.94 -11.02
N SER A 53 -0.75 -7.06 -10.26
CA SER A 53 -1.58 -8.26 -10.28
C SER A 53 -2.16 -8.55 -11.67
N GLY A 54 -2.55 -7.51 -12.43
CA GLY A 54 -2.99 -7.63 -13.81
C GLY A 54 -1.93 -8.24 -14.73
N TYR A 55 -0.67 -7.81 -14.63
CA TYR A 55 0.43 -8.39 -15.40
C TYR A 55 0.71 -9.86 -15.04
N LEU A 56 0.50 -10.23 -13.77
CA LEU A 56 0.69 -11.59 -13.28
C LEU A 56 -0.50 -12.52 -13.59
N ARG A 57 -1.57 -12.01 -14.21
CA ARG A 57 -2.84 -12.73 -14.40
C ARG A 57 -2.72 -14.03 -15.16
N ASP A 58 -2.19 -13.98 -16.37
CA ASP A 58 -2.15 -15.17 -17.23
C ASP A 58 -0.91 -16.04 -16.96
N ILE A 59 0.17 -15.45 -16.42
CA ILE A 59 1.43 -16.14 -16.13
C ILE A 59 1.39 -16.92 -14.81
N ILE A 60 0.76 -16.34 -13.78
CA ILE A 60 0.80 -16.84 -12.40
C ILE A 60 -0.60 -17.23 -11.94
N TRP A 61 -1.55 -16.29 -11.93
CA TRP A 61 -2.85 -16.54 -11.28
C TRP A 61 -3.66 -17.62 -11.97
N ARG A 62 -3.77 -17.56 -13.30
CA ARG A 62 -4.49 -18.54 -14.14
C ARG A 62 -3.68 -19.79 -14.48
N ASN A 63 -2.42 -19.82 -14.12
CA ASN A 63 -1.57 -20.96 -14.41
C ASN A 63 -1.98 -22.17 -13.55
N LYS A 64 -2.49 -23.22 -14.20
CA LYS A 64 -2.93 -24.47 -13.55
C LYS A 64 -1.78 -25.35 -13.08
N PHE A 65 -0.58 -25.14 -13.60
CA PHE A 65 0.62 -25.90 -13.26
C PHE A 65 1.38 -25.29 -12.08
N MET A 66 1.03 -24.07 -11.67
CA MET A 66 1.65 -23.41 -10.53
C MET A 66 0.90 -23.73 -9.25
N SER A 67 1.64 -24.12 -8.20
CA SER A 67 1.06 -24.42 -6.90
C SER A 67 0.42 -23.18 -6.27
N THR A 68 -0.57 -23.43 -5.43
CA THR A 68 -1.19 -22.44 -4.55
C THR A 68 -0.11 -21.69 -3.76
N GLU A 69 0.83 -22.38 -3.14
CA GLU A 69 1.92 -21.77 -2.36
C GLU A 69 2.79 -20.80 -3.17
N SER A 70 3.19 -21.14 -4.39
CA SER A 70 3.98 -20.23 -5.25
C SER A 70 3.20 -18.98 -5.64
N LYS A 71 1.88 -19.10 -5.87
CA LYS A 71 1.01 -17.95 -6.11
C LYS A 71 0.94 -17.05 -4.86
N ASP A 72 0.81 -17.65 -3.68
CA ASP A 72 0.78 -16.88 -2.43
C ASP A 72 2.12 -16.17 -2.16
N SER A 73 3.25 -16.88 -2.33
CA SER A 73 4.60 -16.31 -2.24
C SER A 73 4.74 -15.09 -3.17
N THR A 74 4.31 -15.22 -4.43
CA THR A 74 4.34 -14.10 -5.37
C THR A 74 3.46 -12.93 -4.92
N ASN A 75 2.25 -13.20 -4.42
CA ASN A 75 1.38 -12.15 -3.90
C ASN A 75 2.04 -11.40 -2.74
N LYS A 76 2.65 -12.13 -1.80
CA LYS A 76 3.40 -11.59 -0.65
C LYS A 76 4.61 -10.76 -1.07
N THR A 77 5.30 -11.13 -2.15
CA THR A 77 6.53 -10.44 -2.59
C THR A 77 6.27 -9.29 -3.57
N CYS A 78 5.29 -9.39 -4.46
CA CYS A 78 5.12 -8.41 -5.55
C CYS A 78 3.98 -7.42 -5.32
N VAL A 79 2.85 -7.88 -4.76
CA VAL A 79 1.63 -7.07 -4.69
C VAL A 79 1.45 -6.48 -3.30
N ARG A 80 1.65 -7.31 -2.28
CA ARG A 80 1.42 -6.96 -0.88
C ARG A 80 2.32 -5.81 -0.39
N PRO A 81 3.62 -5.71 -0.75
CA PRO A 81 4.46 -4.62 -0.27
C PRO A 81 3.99 -3.25 -0.78
N VAL A 82 3.40 -3.18 -1.98
CA VAL A 82 2.84 -1.94 -2.54
C VAL A 82 1.64 -1.46 -1.73
N LEU A 83 0.76 -2.38 -1.32
CA LEU A 83 -0.37 -2.06 -0.45
C LEU A 83 0.07 -1.73 0.98
N ALA A 84 1.08 -2.44 1.51
CA ALA A 84 1.64 -2.21 2.84
C ALA A 84 2.34 -0.85 2.94
N TYR A 85 3.09 -0.46 1.91
CA TYR A 85 3.69 0.86 1.80
C TYR A 85 2.64 1.95 1.94
N SER A 86 1.55 1.83 1.18
CA SER A 86 0.43 2.77 1.26
C SER A 86 -0.20 2.88 2.64
N ARG A 87 -0.28 1.76 3.37
CA ARG A 87 -0.83 1.77 4.73
C ARG A 87 0.07 2.56 5.68
N LYS A 88 1.39 2.46 5.51
CA LYS A 88 2.38 3.16 6.34
C LYS A 88 2.44 4.66 6.04
N THR A 89 2.26 5.05 4.79
CA THR A 89 2.44 6.44 4.34
C THR A 89 1.15 7.26 4.34
N SER A 90 -0.02 6.62 4.20
CA SER A 90 -1.31 7.31 4.20
C SER A 90 -1.96 7.35 5.58
N ALA A 91 -2.79 8.37 5.83
CA ALA A 91 -3.57 8.43 7.06
C ALA A 91 -4.56 7.26 7.16
N GLU A 92 -4.69 6.71 8.37
CA GLU A 92 -5.48 5.51 8.63
C GLU A 92 -6.98 5.82 8.82
N THR A 93 -7.65 6.20 7.73
CA THR A 93 -9.09 6.52 7.69
C THR A 93 -9.93 5.31 7.27
N SER A 94 -11.24 5.32 7.55
CA SER A 94 -12.16 4.28 7.07
C SER A 94 -12.11 4.12 5.54
N LYS A 95 -11.99 5.25 4.82
CA LYS A 95 -11.92 5.26 3.35
C LYS A 95 -10.64 4.61 2.82
N THR A 96 -9.48 4.90 3.41
CA THR A 96 -8.20 4.29 3.01
C THR A 96 -8.20 2.79 3.30
N LYS A 97 -8.71 2.36 4.48
CA LYS A 97 -8.90 0.94 4.82
C LYS A 97 -9.76 0.20 3.78
N THR A 98 -10.88 0.80 3.38
CA THR A 98 -11.77 0.21 2.36
C THR A 98 -11.09 0.07 1.01
N ILE A 99 -10.33 1.08 0.56
CA ILE A 99 -9.59 1.04 -0.70
C ILE A 99 -8.58 -0.13 -0.68
N LEU A 100 -7.79 -0.24 0.38
CA LEU A 100 -6.76 -1.28 0.52
C LEU A 100 -7.38 -2.68 0.55
N ARG A 101 -8.39 -2.91 1.40
CA ARG A 101 -9.08 -4.21 1.50
C ARG A 101 -9.78 -4.61 0.21
N THR A 102 -10.45 -3.67 -0.46
CA THR A 102 -11.12 -3.96 -1.74
C THR A 102 -10.11 -4.36 -2.80
N THR A 103 -8.95 -3.69 -2.82
CA THR A 103 -7.88 -4.01 -3.77
C THR A 103 -7.24 -5.36 -3.46
N GLU A 104 -6.96 -5.65 -2.19
CA GLU A 104 -6.48 -6.97 -1.74
C GLU A 104 -7.44 -8.08 -2.19
N MET A 105 -8.74 -7.93 -1.94
CA MET A 105 -9.72 -8.95 -2.32
C MET A 105 -9.80 -9.15 -3.84
N LYS A 106 -9.67 -8.07 -4.64
CA LYS A 106 -9.59 -8.20 -6.10
C LYS A 106 -8.40 -9.04 -6.51
N VAL A 107 -7.23 -8.84 -5.89
CA VAL A 107 -6.02 -9.63 -6.20
C VAL A 107 -6.24 -11.09 -5.82
N LEU A 108 -6.75 -11.35 -4.62
CA LEU A 108 -7.01 -12.72 -4.13
C LEU A 108 -8.06 -13.44 -5.00
N SER A 109 -9.12 -12.75 -5.44
CA SER A 109 -10.15 -13.34 -6.30
C SER A 109 -9.60 -13.86 -7.64
N ILE A 110 -8.50 -13.29 -8.15
CA ILE A 110 -7.91 -13.75 -9.42
C ILE A 110 -7.29 -15.16 -9.27
N ARG A 111 -7.07 -15.62 -8.04
CA ARG A 111 -6.62 -17.00 -7.73
C ARG A 111 -7.72 -18.06 -7.93
N GLY A 112 -8.96 -17.66 -8.25
CA GLY A 112 -10.05 -18.58 -8.60
C GLY A 112 -11.30 -18.43 -7.76
N VAL A 113 -11.28 -17.57 -6.74
CA VAL A 113 -12.48 -17.25 -5.93
C VAL A 113 -13.36 -16.28 -6.69
N THR A 114 -14.57 -16.72 -7.02
CA THR A 114 -15.58 -15.97 -7.74
C THR A 114 -16.73 -15.57 -6.83
N LEU A 115 -17.58 -14.66 -7.30
CA LEU A 115 -18.81 -14.30 -6.58
C LEU A 115 -19.79 -15.48 -6.44
N ARG A 116 -19.65 -16.54 -7.25
CA ARG A 116 -20.51 -17.73 -7.18
C ARG A 116 -20.21 -18.60 -5.97
N ASP A 117 -19.00 -18.50 -5.43
CA ASP A 117 -18.56 -19.30 -4.29
C ASP A 117 -19.16 -18.78 -2.96
N ARG A 118 -19.79 -17.59 -2.97
CA ARG A 118 -20.47 -16.97 -1.81
C ARG A 118 -19.61 -16.89 -0.54
N MET A 119 -18.29 -16.94 -0.69
CA MET A 119 -17.34 -16.87 0.40
C MET A 119 -17.25 -15.44 0.95
N ARG A 120 -17.17 -15.32 2.28
CA ARG A 120 -16.88 -14.01 2.88
C ARG A 120 -15.41 -13.68 2.68
N ASN A 121 -15.09 -12.39 2.77
CA ASN A 121 -13.71 -11.91 2.65
C ASN A 121 -12.78 -12.50 3.73
N ASN A 122 -13.31 -12.85 4.91
CA ASN A 122 -12.52 -13.47 5.98
C ASN A 122 -12.25 -14.95 5.67
N ASP A 123 -13.27 -15.69 5.25
CA ASP A 123 -13.15 -17.10 4.85
C ASP A 123 -12.14 -17.24 3.71
N THR A 124 -12.22 -16.35 2.71
CA THR A 124 -11.25 -16.30 1.61
C THR A 124 -9.82 -16.04 2.10
N ARG A 125 -9.65 -15.21 3.13
CA ARG A 125 -8.33 -14.92 3.69
C ARG A 125 -7.79 -16.12 4.45
N GLU A 126 -8.63 -16.78 5.24
CA GLU A 126 -8.28 -17.95 6.04
C GLU A 126 -7.89 -19.13 5.16
N GLU A 127 -8.69 -19.46 4.14
CA GLU A 127 -8.40 -20.53 3.17
C GLU A 127 -7.06 -20.31 2.45
N LEU A 128 -6.74 -19.06 2.13
CA LEU A 128 -5.52 -18.71 1.42
C LEU A 128 -4.32 -18.49 2.37
N GLY A 129 -4.52 -18.53 3.69
CA GLY A 129 -3.48 -18.25 4.69
C GLY A 129 -3.00 -16.78 4.69
N VAL A 130 -3.86 -15.85 4.28
CA VAL A 130 -3.53 -14.43 4.07
C VAL A 130 -4.15 -13.58 5.18
N GLN A 131 -3.37 -12.79 5.90
CA GLN A 131 -3.89 -11.84 6.88
C GLN A 131 -4.58 -10.63 6.21
N ASP A 132 -5.43 -9.89 6.93
CA ASP A 132 -5.98 -8.62 6.44
C ASP A 132 -4.87 -7.59 6.24
N ILE A 133 -4.74 -7.00 5.05
CA ILE A 133 -3.71 -5.98 4.74
C ILE A 133 -3.69 -4.81 5.74
N VAL A 134 -4.85 -4.44 6.30
CA VAL A 134 -4.98 -3.36 7.29
C VAL A 134 -4.53 -3.80 8.68
N ARG A 135 -4.45 -5.10 8.95
CA ARG A 135 -3.98 -5.66 10.23
C ARG A 135 -2.64 -6.40 10.10
N TRP A 136 -2.13 -6.52 8.89
CA TRP A 136 -0.93 -7.26 8.60
C TRP A 136 0.26 -6.61 9.28
N GLU A 137 0.85 -7.30 10.24
CA GLU A 137 2.10 -6.87 10.85
C GLU A 137 3.23 -7.42 9.99
N ASP A 138 4.02 -6.52 9.41
CA ASP A 138 5.31 -6.89 8.85
C ASP A 138 6.11 -7.59 9.95
N GLN A 139 6.58 -8.82 9.73
CA GLN A 139 7.58 -9.42 10.61
C GLN A 139 8.86 -8.55 10.65
N GLU A 140 9.10 -7.74 9.62
CA GLU A 140 10.14 -6.70 9.62
C GLU A 140 9.84 -5.53 10.59
N GLY A 141 8.57 -5.26 10.92
CA GLY A 141 8.20 -4.27 11.94
C GLY A 141 8.55 -4.72 13.35
N VAL A 142 8.55 -6.03 13.61
CA VAL A 142 9.06 -6.61 14.86
C VAL A 142 10.58 -6.42 14.93
N ILE A 143 11.30 -6.66 13.85
CA ILE A 143 12.76 -6.45 13.78
C ILE A 143 13.08 -4.95 13.91
N GLY A 144 12.39 -4.07 13.19
CA GLY A 144 12.57 -2.62 13.26
C GLY A 144 12.24 -2.04 14.63
N ASN A 145 11.17 -2.49 15.28
CA ASN A 145 10.87 -2.09 16.66
C ASN A 145 11.85 -2.68 17.68
N THR A 146 12.41 -3.86 17.41
CA THR A 146 13.44 -4.47 18.28
C THR A 146 14.76 -3.72 18.13
N MET A 147 15.14 -3.33 16.92
CA MET A 147 16.32 -2.49 16.67
C MET A 147 16.14 -1.08 17.22
N LEU A 148 14.99 -0.43 17.02
CA LEU A 148 14.72 0.88 17.61
C LEU A 148 14.73 0.84 19.14
N LYS A 149 14.18 -0.21 19.76
CA LYS A 149 14.28 -0.42 21.21
C LYS A 149 15.72 -0.58 21.68
N GLN A 150 16.54 -1.38 20.98
CA GLN A 150 17.96 -1.54 21.29
C GLN A 150 18.74 -0.22 21.21
N TRP A 151 18.45 0.64 20.22
CA TRP A 151 19.09 1.95 20.10
C TRP A 151 18.67 2.92 21.22
N THR A 152 17.42 2.89 21.67
CA THR A 152 16.93 3.75 22.77
C THR A 152 17.33 3.30 24.17
N THR A 153 17.96 2.12 24.33
CA THR A 153 18.42 1.59 25.63
C THR A 153 19.94 1.75 25.81
N ILE A 154 20.63 2.40 24.85
CA ILE A 154 22.09 2.66 24.90
C ILE A 154 22.38 4.12 25.35
N GLU A 155 21.37 4.90 25.71
CA GLU A 155 21.51 6.14 26.50
C GLU A 155 21.13 5.89 27.97
#